data_AF-A0A140GJX8-F1
#
_entry.id   AF-A0A140GJX8-F1
#
_cell.length_a   1.000
_cell.length_b   1.000
_cell.length_c   1.000
_cell.angle_alpha   90.00
_cell.angle_beta   90.00
_cell.angle_gamma   90.00
#
_symmetry.space_group_name_H-M   'P 1'
#
loop_
_entity.id
_entity.type
_entity.pdbx_description
1 polymer ?
#
loop_
_entity_poly.entity_id
_entity_poly.type
_entity_poly.pdbx_seq_one_letter_code
_entity_poly.pdbx_strand_id
1 'polypeptide(L)'
;GEGSNGGVTKPKFFYAHSLTSSTIKGLNVINTPVQAFSINGADDLTMEDITINNSDGDTGGGHNTDAFDVGSSDGVKIIGANVKNQDDCLA
;
A
#
# COMPACT_ATOMS: atom_id res chain seq x y z
N GLY A 1 12.81 11.97 4.32
CA GLY A 1 13.71 11.45 3.27
C GLY A 1 13.03 11.63 1.94
N GLU A 2 13.74 11.45 0.83
CA GLU A 2 13.19 11.77 -0.51
C GLU A 2 12.25 10.69 -1.10
N GLY A 3 11.81 9.70 -0.30
CA GLY A 3 10.90 8.65 -0.75
C GLY A 3 11.37 7.96 -2.04
N SER A 4 10.52 7.95 -3.07
CA SER A 4 10.84 7.48 -4.43
C SER A 4 11.29 8.61 -5.38
N ASN A 5 11.28 9.86 -4.93
CA ASN A 5 11.71 11.05 -5.68
C ASN A 5 13.25 11.22 -5.74
N GLY A 6 14.01 10.38 -5.04
CA GLY A 6 15.47 10.40 -5.08
C GLY A 6 16.14 9.81 -3.84
N GLY A 7 17.43 10.11 -3.67
CA GLY A 7 18.23 9.60 -2.55
C GLY A 7 18.53 8.11 -2.67
N VAL A 8 18.42 7.38 -1.56
CA VAL A 8 18.62 5.92 -1.54
C VAL A 8 17.43 5.22 -2.20
N THR A 9 17.71 4.32 -3.14
CA THR A 9 16.70 3.42 -3.73
C THR A 9 16.06 2.56 -2.65
N LYS A 10 14.72 2.63 -2.55
CA LYS A 10 13.91 1.89 -1.58
C LYS A 10 13.02 0.89 -2.31
N PRO A 11 12.86 -0.34 -1.79
CA PRO A 11 12.01 -1.33 -2.42
C PRO A 11 10.53 -1.06 -2.14
N LYS A 12 9.66 -1.33 -3.13
CA LYS A 12 8.22 -1.44 -2.91
C LYS A 12 7.90 -2.65 -2.02
N PHE A 13 6.82 -2.58 -1.25
CA PHE A 13 6.54 -3.60 -0.24
C PHE A 13 5.81 -4.84 -0.79
N PHE A 14 4.60 -4.69 -1.35
CA PHE A 14 3.77 -5.84 -1.76
C PHE A 14 3.14 -5.62 -3.15
N TYR A 15 3.31 -6.59 -4.05
CA TYR A 15 2.66 -6.60 -5.36
C TYR A 15 1.46 -7.55 -5.34
N ALA A 16 0.25 -6.97 -5.34
CA ALA A 16 -1.00 -7.68 -5.55
C ALA A 16 -1.35 -7.62 -7.04
N HIS A 17 -0.49 -8.21 -7.87
CA HIS A 17 -0.60 -8.13 -9.33
C HIS A 17 -1.29 -9.37 -9.90
N SER A 18 -2.12 -9.17 -10.93
CA SER A 18 -2.78 -10.25 -11.68
C SER A 18 -3.59 -11.21 -10.82
N LEU A 19 -4.22 -10.70 -9.75
CA LEU A 19 -5.11 -11.45 -8.89
C LEU A 19 -6.54 -11.37 -9.42
N THR A 20 -7.20 -12.51 -9.58
CA THR A 20 -8.59 -12.62 -10.05
C THR A 20 -9.45 -13.28 -8.97
N SER A 21 -10.65 -12.74 -8.70
CA SER A 21 -11.62 -13.29 -7.74
C SER A 21 -10.96 -13.72 -6.42
N SER A 22 -10.20 -12.81 -5.84
CA SER A 22 -9.29 -13.09 -4.72
C SER A 22 -9.60 -12.22 -3.51
N THR A 23 -9.21 -12.70 -2.33
CA THR A 23 -9.33 -11.92 -1.09
C THR A 23 -8.01 -11.93 -0.32
N ILE A 24 -7.56 -10.75 0.09
CA ILE A 24 -6.48 -10.55 1.07
C ILE A 24 -7.12 -9.94 2.31
N LYS A 25 -7.00 -10.59 3.46
CA LYS A 25 -7.70 -10.19 4.68
C LYS A 25 -6.79 -10.13 5.90
N GLY A 26 -6.97 -9.10 6.73
CA GLY A 26 -6.45 -9.04 8.10
C GLY A 26 -4.94 -8.89 8.22
N LEU A 27 -4.24 -8.46 7.15
CA LEU A 27 -2.81 -8.21 7.23
C LEU A 27 -2.53 -6.98 8.09
N ASN A 28 -1.51 -7.11 8.95
CA ASN A 28 -0.98 -6.01 9.74
C ASN A 28 0.44 -5.67 9.25
N VAL A 29 0.56 -4.55 8.54
CA VAL A 29 1.78 -4.06 7.90
C VAL A 29 2.37 -2.91 8.71
N ILE A 30 3.68 -2.94 8.94
CA ILE A 30 4.40 -1.91 9.70
C ILE A 30 5.61 -1.38 8.93
N ASN A 31 5.82 -0.07 8.97
CA ASN A 31 7.02 0.64 8.51
C ASN A 31 7.51 0.24 7.10
N THR A 32 6.64 0.38 6.10
CA THR A 32 7.02 0.15 4.70
C THR A 32 8.08 1.16 4.24
N PRO A 33 9.09 0.75 3.42
CA PRO A 33 10.14 1.66 2.97
C PRO A 33 9.64 2.80 2.08
N VAL A 34 8.66 2.47 1.21
CA VAL A 34 7.87 3.36 0.35
C VAL A 34 6.44 2.79 0.30
N GLN A 35 5.78 2.73 -0.86
CA GLN A 35 4.40 2.28 -1.03
C GLN A 35 4.17 0.85 -0.49
N ALA A 36 3.02 0.65 0.14
CA ALA A 36 2.61 -0.60 0.76
C ALA A 36 2.06 -1.60 -0.26
N PHE A 37 0.85 -1.38 -0.79
CA PHE A 37 0.23 -2.29 -1.76
C PHE A 37 0.20 -1.68 -3.16
N SER A 38 0.96 -2.27 -4.08
CA SER A 38 0.77 -2.03 -5.51
C SER A 38 -0.23 -3.05 -6.06
N ILE A 39 -1.42 -2.59 -6.43
CA ILE A 39 -2.50 -3.38 -7.01
C ILE A 39 -2.54 -3.09 -8.51
N ASN A 40 -2.28 -4.10 -9.33
CA ASN A 40 -2.21 -3.92 -10.78
C ASN A 40 -2.71 -5.13 -11.56
N GLY A 41 -3.52 -4.92 -12.60
CA GLY A 41 -4.07 -6.03 -13.38
C GLY A 41 -5.01 -6.93 -12.57
N ALA A 42 -5.60 -6.43 -11.48
CA ALA A 42 -6.49 -7.20 -10.63
C ALA A 42 -7.95 -7.15 -11.15
N ASP A 43 -8.68 -8.23 -10.96
CA ASP A 43 -10.09 -8.36 -11.34
C ASP A 43 -10.88 -8.99 -10.19
N ASP A 44 -11.80 -8.24 -9.58
CA ASP A 44 -12.56 -8.64 -8.38
C ASP A 44 -11.66 -9.06 -7.20
N LEU A 45 -10.70 -8.20 -6.84
CA LEU A 45 -9.87 -8.35 -5.64
C LEU A 45 -10.51 -7.65 -4.44
N THR A 46 -10.69 -8.37 -3.32
CA THR A 46 -11.09 -7.78 -2.04
C THR A 46 -9.91 -7.67 -1.09
N MET A 47 -9.63 -6.46 -0.61
CA MET A 47 -8.68 -6.12 0.45
C MET A 47 -9.49 -5.77 1.72
N GLU A 48 -9.53 -6.66 2.70
CA GLU A 48 -10.42 -6.52 3.86
C GLU A 48 -9.64 -6.44 5.19
N ASP A 49 -10.04 -5.53 6.08
CA ASP A 49 -9.51 -5.38 7.44
C ASP A 49 -7.98 -5.24 7.50
N ILE A 50 -7.39 -4.57 6.50
CA ILE A 50 -5.95 -4.35 6.41
C ILE A 50 -5.54 -3.20 7.33
N THR A 51 -4.53 -3.41 8.17
CA THR A 51 -3.90 -2.36 8.97
C THR A 51 -2.53 -2.03 8.40
N ILE A 52 -2.26 -0.75 8.15
CA ILE A 52 -0.97 -0.22 7.74
C ILE A 52 -0.56 0.84 8.75
N ASN A 53 0.52 0.59 9.47
CA ASN A 53 1.07 1.53 10.44
C ASN A 53 2.51 1.91 10.10
N ASN A 54 2.66 3.06 9.46
CA ASN A 54 3.92 3.71 9.16
C ASN A 54 4.14 4.95 10.04
N SER A 55 3.52 5.06 11.23
CA SER A 55 3.59 6.27 12.07
C SER A 55 5.02 6.67 12.46
N ASP A 56 5.94 5.71 12.55
CA ASP A 56 7.34 6.02 12.84
C ASP A 56 7.97 6.88 11.74
N GLY A 57 7.42 6.83 10.52
CA GLY A 57 7.80 7.66 9.38
C GLY A 57 7.59 9.15 9.60
N ASP A 58 6.64 9.58 10.45
CA ASP A 58 6.36 11.00 10.68
C ASP A 58 7.59 11.74 11.25
N THR A 59 8.39 11.04 12.06
CA THR A 59 9.63 11.56 12.65
C THR A 59 10.89 10.91 12.10
N GLY A 60 10.77 9.71 11.52
CA GLY A 60 11.84 8.98 10.85
C GLY A 60 12.09 9.40 9.40
N GLY A 61 11.29 10.35 8.87
CA GLY A 61 11.43 10.87 7.52
C GLY A 61 10.88 9.94 6.44
N GLY A 62 9.79 9.23 6.73
CA GLY A 62 8.99 8.52 5.73
C GLY A 62 8.43 9.48 4.68
N HIS A 63 8.36 9.02 3.43
CA HIS A 63 7.82 9.76 2.30
C HIS A 63 7.50 8.78 1.17
N ASN A 64 6.41 9.00 0.43
CA ASN A 64 5.87 8.06 -0.58
C ASN A 64 5.56 6.69 0.04
N THR A 65 4.93 6.70 1.21
CA THR A 65 4.47 5.53 1.96
C THR A 65 2.99 5.25 1.71
N ASP A 66 2.58 5.41 0.46
CA ASP A 66 1.23 5.24 -0.06
C ASP A 66 0.67 3.88 0.40
N ALA A 67 -0.60 3.84 0.79
CA ALA A 67 -1.20 2.63 1.32
C ALA A 67 -1.65 1.66 0.21
N PHE A 68 -2.45 2.15 -0.73
CA PHE A 68 -2.98 1.36 -1.84
C PHE A 68 -2.84 2.14 -3.15
N ASP A 69 -1.92 1.71 -4.01
CA ASP A 69 -1.79 2.20 -5.38
C ASP A 69 -2.56 1.28 -6.31
N VAL A 70 -3.63 1.77 -6.95
CA VAL A 70 -4.47 0.96 -7.84
C VAL A 70 -4.31 1.40 -9.29
N GLY A 71 -3.81 0.51 -10.14
CA GLY A 71 -3.71 0.74 -11.58
C GLY A 71 -4.27 -0.43 -12.38
N SER A 72 -4.79 -0.16 -13.59
CA SER A 72 -5.20 -1.20 -14.56
C SER A 72 -5.99 -2.36 -13.95
N SER A 73 -6.94 -2.06 -13.06
CA SER A 73 -7.70 -3.08 -12.31
C SER A 73 -9.18 -2.76 -12.33
N ASP A 74 -10.03 -3.79 -12.21
CA ASP A 74 -11.48 -3.66 -12.14
C ASP A 74 -12.04 -4.43 -10.92
N GLY A 75 -13.12 -3.94 -10.34
CA GLY A 75 -13.78 -4.61 -9.21
C GLY A 75 -12.98 -4.69 -7.89
N VAL A 76 -11.92 -3.89 -7.72
CA VAL A 76 -11.14 -3.85 -6.46
C VAL A 76 -11.98 -3.24 -5.33
N LYS A 77 -12.09 -3.95 -4.21
CA LYS A 77 -12.83 -3.53 -3.01
C LYS A 77 -11.86 -3.41 -1.84
N ILE A 78 -11.73 -2.23 -1.26
CA ILE A 78 -10.92 -2.00 -0.05
C ILE A 78 -11.89 -1.69 1.10
N ILE A 79 -11.93 -2.55 2.12
CA ILE A 79 -12.97 -2.54 3.16
C ILE A 79 -12.29 -2.60 4.53
N GLY A 80 -12.68 -1.69 5.44
CA GLY A 80 -12.22 -1.73 6.84
C GLY A 80 -10.74 -1.42 7.04
N ALA A 81 -10.07 -0.77 6.08
CA ALA A 81 -8.66 -0.45 6.19
C ALA A 81 -8.38 0.61 7.28
N ASN A 82 -7.30 0.42 8.04
CA ASN A 82 -6.78 1.39 9.00
C ASN A 82 -5.36 1.81 8.58
N VAL A 83 -5.19 3.08 8.22
CA VAL A 83 -3.95 3.59 7.62
C VAL A 83 -3.38 4.74 8.45
N LYS A 84 -2.10 4.64 8.80
CA LYS A 84 -1.24 5.74 9.25
C LYS A 84 -0.01 5.76 8.37
N ASN A 85 0.17 6.82 7.58
CA ASN A 85 1.27 6.95 6.63
C ASN A 85 1.59 8.43 6.34
N GLN A 86 2.48 8.69 5.39
CA GLN A 86 2.99 10.02 5.03
C GLN A 86 2.67 10.43 3.59
N ASP A 87 1.80 9.67 2.92
CA ASP A 87 1.41 9.91 1.53
C ASP A 87 -0.03 9.40 1.31
N ASP A 88 -0.44 9.21 0.06
CA ASP A 88 -1.83 8.85 -0.25
C ASP A 88 -2.33 7.60 0.49
N CYS A 89 -3.55 7.72 1.04
CA CYS A 89 -4.26 6.57 1.60
C CYS A 89 -4.79 5.66 0.46
N LEU A 90 -5.10 6.24 -0.69
CA LEU A 90 -5.51 5.57 -1.92
C LEU A 90 -5.13 6.45 -3.11
N ALA A 91 -4.46 5.87 -4.11
CA ALA A 91 -4.07 6.52 -5.36
C ALA A 91 -4.52 5.72 -6.59
#